data_AF-H2YH57-F1
#
_entry.id   AF-H2YH57-F1
#
_cell.length_a   1.000
_cell.length_b   1.000
_cell.length_c   1.000
_cell.angle_alpha   90.00
_cell.angle_beta   90.00
_cell.angle_gamma   90.00
#
_symmetry.space_group_name_H-M   'P 1'
#
loop_
_entity.id
_entity.type
_entity.pdbx_description
1 polymer ?
#
loop_
_entity_poly.entity_id
_entity_poly.type
_entity_poly.pdbx_seq_one_letter_code
_entity_poly.pdbx_strand_id
1 'polypeptide(L)'
;VDGCPVEVVSSNRLFISRVDVSTLNDGLYRSGERLALYLLTDVLEVAKWRNRSHGKSAPLLKHIQLLPLNNIISIWDVQDGEECKNIFAVKYKSIENAIIDTNGQEEKLSVLQLFDDRAFKSKWVNALAKQTAEVNGGKPESFVQQMEPSELASHVKKSSKLFKKLRGKTKAE
;
A
#
# COMPACT_ATOMS: atom_id res chain seq x y z
N VAL A 1 -18.16 2.61 1.08
CA VAL A 1 -17.38 1.62 1.85
C VAL A 1 -18.10 1.40 3.17
N ASP A 2 -18.38 0.15 3.54
CA ASP A 2 -19.08 -0.15 4.80
C ASP A 2 -18.16 -0.01 6.02
N GLY A 3 -18.66 0.62 7.08
CA GLY A 3 -17.89 0.91 8.29
C GLY A 3 -16.81 1.98 8.12
N CYS A 4 -16.83 2.76 7.03
CA CYS A 4 -15.90 3.87 6.83
C CYS A 4 -16.21 4.99 7.85
N PRO A 5 -15.21 5.56 8.55
CA PRO A 5 -15.43 6.61 9.53
C PRO A 5 -16.12 7.84 8.93
N VAL A 6 -17.11 8.40 9.63
CA VAL A 6 -17.87 9.58 9.16
C VAL A 6 -16.99 10.80 8.93
N GLU A 7 -15.88 10.90 9.67
CA GLU A 7 -14.87 11.97 9.57
C GLU A 7 -14.25 12.08 8.18
N VAL A 8 -14.28 11.01 7.38
CA VAL A 8 -13.84 11.05 5.98
C VAL A 8 -14.69 12.02 5.15
N VAL A 9 -15.97 12.16 5.47
CA VAL A 9 -16.94 12.99 4.71
C VAL A 9 -17.18 14.34 5.39
N SER A 10 -17.06 14.43 6.71
CA SER A 10 -17.31 15.67 7.46
C SER A 10 -16.09 16.58 7.61
N SER A 11 -14.93 16.18 7.12
CA SER A 11 -13.70 17.01 7.09
C SER A 11 -13.53 17.71 5.74
N ASN A 12 -12.60 18.67 5.64
CA ASN A 12 -12.22 19.31 4.37
C ASN A 12 -11.34 18.39 3.49
N ARG A 13 -11.54 17.07 3.56
CA ARG A 13 -10.79 16.08 2.79
C ARG A 13 -11.29 16.05 1.36
N LEU A 14 -10.37 16.15 0.42
CA LEU A 14 -10.69 16.01 -1.01
C LEU A 14 -10.21 14.65 -1.52
N PHE A 15 -11.01 14.05 -2.40
CA PHE A 15 -10.62 12.85 -3.11
C PHE A 15 -9.62 13.17 -4.21
N ILE A 16 -8.50 12.44 -4.24
CA ILE A 16 -7.40 12.66 -5.20
C ILE A 16 -7.35 11.53 -6.23
N SER A 17 -7.30 10.28 -5.78
CA SER A 17 -7.17 9.12 -6.67
C SER A 17 -7.59 7.82 -5.99
N ARG A 18 -7.87 6.79 -6.80
CA ARG A 18 -8.22 5.45 -6.33
C ARG A 18 -7.50 4.39 -7.15
N VAL A 19 -7.03 3.34 -6.50
CA VAL A 19 -6.52 2.12 -7.15
C VAL A 19 -7.08 0.87 -6.49
N ASP A 20 -7.19 -0.21 -7.26
CA ASP A 20 -7.36 -1.55 -6.71
C ASP A 20 -6.02 -2.29 -6.74
N VAL A 21 -5.71 -2.98 -5.65
CA VAL A 21 -4.42 -3.69 -5.48
C VAL A 21 -4.63 -5.07 -4.86
N SER A 22 -3.67 -5.96 -5.08
CA SER A 22 -3.49 -7.17 -4.27
C SER A 22 -2.36 -6.95 -3.28
N THR A 23 -2.53 -7.47 -2.06
CA THR A 23 -1.48 -7.49 -1.03
C THR A 23 -0.56 -8.68 -1.26
N LEU A 24 0.75 -8.44 -1.26
CA LEU A 24 1.75 -9.50 -1.44
C LEU A 24 2.40 -9.96 -0.13
N ASN A 25 2.17 -9.23 0.97
CA ASN A 25 2.58 -9.58 2.32
C ASN A 25 1.53 -9.11 3.35
N ASP A 26 1.75 -9.47 4.62
CA ASP A 26 0.97 -8.93 5.74
C ASP A 26 1.49 -7.52 6.07
N GLY A 27 0.65 -6.51 5.83
CA GLY A 27 0.96 -5.09 5.98
C GLY A 27 -0.31 -4.28 6.23
N LEU A 28 -0.77 -3.49 5.26
CA LEU A 28 -2.01 -2.71 5.32
C LEU A 28 -3.23 -3.61 5.55
N TYR A 29 -3.13 -4.86 5.10
CA TYR A 29 -4.03 -5.95 5.43
C TYR A 29 -3.28 -7.29 5.30
N ARG A 30 -4.01 -8.41 5.20
CA ARG A 30 -3.44 -9.77 5.06
C ARG A 30 -2.95 -10.02 3.65
N SER A 31 -1.89 -10.81 3.49
CA SER A 31 -1.36 -11.25 2.20
C SER A 31 -2.42 -11.98 1.36
N GLY A 32 -2.45 -11.71 0.05
CA GLY A 32 -3.32 -12.37 -0.92
C GLY A 32 -4.73 -11.78 -1.04
N GLU A 33 -5.03 -10.71 -0.30
CA GLU A 33 -6.34 -10.07 -0.31
C GLU A 33 -6.38 -8.93 -1.33
N ARG A 34 -7.59 -8.64 -1.83
CA ARG A 34 -7.85 -7.52 -2.72
C ARG A 34 -8.28 -6.29 -1.91
N LEU A 35 -7.57 -5.18 -2.11
CA LEU A 35 -7.88 -3.90 -1.51
C LEU A 35 -8.30 -2.87 -2.57
N ALA A 36 -9.08 -1.90 -2.15
CA ALA A 36 -9.30 -0.62 -2.81
C ALA A 36 -8.66 0.46 -1.92
N LEU A 37 -7.72 1.22 -2.48
CA LEU A 37 -7.07 2.33 -1.81
C LEU A 37 -7.63 3.64 -2.34
N TYR A 38 -8.04 4.52 -1.44
CA TYR A 38 -8.54 5.85 -1.76
C TYR A 38 -7.57 6.87 -1.18
N LEU A 39 -6.87 7.58 -2.06
CA LEU A 39 -6.01 8.69 -1.68
C LEU A 39 -6.85 9.94 -1.47
N LEU A 40 -6.87 10.42 -0.25
CA LEU A 40 -7.43 11.71 0.14
C LEU A 40 -6.27 12.68 0.43
N THR A 41 -6.60 13.95 0.68
CA THR A 41 -5.60 15.01 0.88
C THR A 41 -4.63 14.78 2.05
N ASP A 42 -5.07 14.07 3.09
CA ASP A 42 -4.30 13.87 4.35
C ASP A 42 -4.23 12.42 4.82
N VAL A 43 -5.03 11.52 4.23
CA VAL A 43 -5.11 10.10 4.61
C VAL A 43 -5.24 9.20 3.38
N LEU A 44 -4.79 7.96 3.53
CA LEU A 44 -5.04 6.85 2.62
C LEU A 44 -6.10 5.92 3.24
N GLU A 45 -7.33 5.95 2.72
CA GLU A 45 -8.38 5.03 3.14
C GLU A 45 -8.15 3.64 2.51
N VAL A 46 -8.08 2.63 3.37
CA VAL A 46 -7.86 1.24 3.00
C VAL A 46 -9.16 0.47 3.18
N ALA A 47 -9.71 -0.05 2.09
CA ALA A 47 -10.91 -0.88 2.12
C ALA A 47 -10.64 -2.23 1.47
N LYS A 48 -11.16 -3.32 2.03
CA LYS A 48 -11.07 -4.66 1.43
C LYS A 48 -12.32 -5.00 0.64
N TRP A 49 -12.15 -5.76 -0.43
CA TRP A 49 -13.26 -6.38 -1.14
C TRP A 49 -13.90 -7.50 -0.30
N ARG A 50 -15.21 -7.64 -0.41
CA ARG A 50 -15.95 -8.78 0.16
C ARG A 50 -16.07 -9.89 -0.88
N ASN A 51 -15.78 -11.12 -0.48
CA ASN A 51 -16.18 -12.30 -1.27
C ASN A 51 -17.70 -12.41 -1.21
N ARG A 52 -18.38 -12.33 -2.35
CA ARG A 52 -19.84 -12.43 -2.40
C ARG A 52 -20.24 -13.89 -2.15
N SER A 53 -20.92 -14.15 -1.05
CA SER A 53 -21.85 -15.27 -0.96
C SER A 53 -23.17 -14.80 -1.58
N HIS A 54 -23.74 -15.55 -2.52
CA HIS A 54 -24.98 -15.18 -3.21
C HIS A 54 -26.08 -14.81 -2.20
N GLY A 55 -26.71 -13.63 -2.36
CA GLY A 55 -28.01 -13.37 -1.70
C GLY A 55 -28.38 -11.94 -1.27
N LYS A 56 -27.48 -10.95 -1.14
CA LYS A 56 -27.91 -9.58 -0.71
C LYS A 56 -27.12 -8.43 -1.36
N SER A 57 -27.76 -7.27 -1.41
CA SER A 57 -27.26 -5.93 -1.81
C SER A 57 -26.26 -5.32 -0.82
N ALA A 58 -25.47 -6.15 -0.13
CA ALA A 58 -24.50 -5.67 0.84
C ALA A 58 -23.39 -4.86 0.15
N PRO A 59 -22.85 -3.81 0.81
CA PRO A 59 -21.76 -3.02 0.22
C PRO A 59 -20.55 -3.89 -0.13
N LEU A 60 -19.99 -3.68 -1.33
CA LEU A 60 -18.90 -4.49 -1.90
C LEU A 60 -17.56 -4.35 -1.17
N LEU A 61 -17.37 -3.23 -0.47
CA LEU A 61 -16.13 -2.86 0.21
C LEU A 61 -16.39 -2.71 1.71
N LYS A 62 -15.46 -3.22 2.53
CA LYS A 62 -15.43 -3.02 3.98
C LYS A 62 -14.20 -2.19 4.35
N HIS A 63 -14.40 -1.16 5.17
CA HIS A 63 -13.32 -0.37 5.75
C HIS A 63 -12.34 -1.26 6.54
N ILE A 64 -11.06 -0.93 6.45
CA ILE A 64 -9.98 -1.58 7.20
C ILE A 64 -9.30 -0.58 8.12
N GLN A 65 -8.77 0.49 7.56
CA GLN A 65 -8.12 1.55 8.33
C GLN A 65 -7.98 2.81 7.47
N LEU A 66 -7.87 3.95 8.15
CA LEU A 66 -7.33 5.18 7.59
C LEU A 66 -5.84 5.22 7.92
N LEU A 67 -4.96 5.25 6.92
CA LEU A 67 -3.53 5.50 7.13
C LEU A 67 -3.24 7.01 6.95
N PRO A 68 -2.91 7.75 8.01
CA PRO A 68 -2.46 9.13 7.87
C PRO A 68 -1.24 9.24 6.96
N LEU A 69 -1.23 10.20 6.04
CA LEU A 69 -0.12 10.36 5.10
C LEU A 69 1.16 10.84 5.81
N ASN A 70 1.06 11.46 6.98
CA ASN A 70 2.21 11.77 7.84
C ASN A 70 2.85 10.54 8.51
N ASN A 71 2.19 9.38 8.47
CA ASN A 71 2.79 8.13 8.93
C ASN A 71 3.60 7.44 7.82
N ILE A 72 3.49 7.86 6.56
CA ILE A 72 4.27 7.29 5.45
C ILE A 72 5.73 7.77 5.55
N ILE A 73 6.63 6.81 5.66
CA ILE A 73 8.08 7.04 5.76
C ILE A 73 8.71 7.05 4.37
N SER A 74 8.34 6.08 3.53
CA SER A 74 8.87 5.95 2.18
C SER A 74 7.93 5.16 1.27
N ILE A 75 7.92 5.52 0.00
CA ILE A 75 7.20 4.88 -1.10
C ILE A 75 8.24 4.30 -2.04
N TRP A 76 8.13 3.01 -2.35
CA TRP A 76 9.07 2.29 -3.19
C TRP A 76 8.41 1.94 -4.51
N ASP A 77 8.88 2.54 -5.60
CA ASP A 77 8.49 2.17 -6.95
C ASP A 77 9.37 1.01 -7.41
N VAL A 78 8.77 -0.19 -7.49
CA VAL A 78 9.52 -1.40 -7.81
C VAL A 78 9.58 -1.55 -9.32
N GLN A 79 10.78 -1.72 -9.87
CA GLN A 79 10.96 -1.93 -11.29
C GLN A 79 10.23 -3.18 -11.78
N ASP A 80 9.63 -3.08 -12.97
CA ASP A 80 8.94 -4.21 -13.57
C ASP A 80 9.95 -5.19 -14.15
N GLY A 81 9.80 -6.47 -13.80
CA GLY A 81 10.50 -7.61 -14.38
C GLY A 81 9.53 -8.62 -15.01
N GLU A 82 10.04 -9.81 -15.32
CA GLU A 82 9.25 -10.89 -15.95
C GLU A 82 8.09 -11.35 -15.05
N GLU A 83 8.40 -11.60 -13.77
CA GLU A 83 7.48 -12.15 -12.76
C GLU A 83 6.91 -11.08 -11.80
N CYS A 84 7.46 -9.86 -11.84
CA CYS A 84 7.13 -8.77 -10.94
C CYS A 84 6.68 -7.56 -11.76
N LYS A 85 5.37 -7.34 -11.89
CA LYS A 85 4.83 -6.21 -12.67
C LYS A 85 3.89 -5.39 -11.81
N ASN A 86 3.95 -4.08 -11.98
CA ASN A 86 3.06 -3.12 -11.33
C ASN A 86 3.12 -3.18 -9.79
N ILE A 87 4.30 -3.46 -9.23
CA ILE A 87 4.52 -3.53 -7.79
C ILE A 87 5.00 -2.17 -7.27
N PHE A 88 4.47 -1.76 -6.13
CA PHE A 88 5.03 -0.71 -5.30
C PHE A 88 4.98 -1.15 -3.83
N ALA A 89 5.75 -0.49 -2.97
CA ALA A 89 5.65 -0.70 -1.54
C ALA A 89 5.50 0.62 -0.77
N VAL A 90 4.88 0.55 0.40
CA VAL A 90 4.74 1.68 1.32
C VAL A 90 5.30 1.25 2.66
N LYS A 91 6.32 1.97 3.13
CA LYS A 91 6.86 1.87 4.49
C LYS A 91 6.22 2.96 5.34
N TYR A 92 5.66 2.59 6.49
CA TYR A 92 4.89 3.52 7.33
C TYR A 92 4.95 3.15 8.81
N LYS A 93 4.64 4.11 9.67
CA LYS A 93 4.46 3.92 11.11
C LYS A 93 3.08 3.31 11.39
N SER A 94 3.04 2.19 12.12
CA SER A 94 1.79 1.54 12.53
C SER A 94 0.92 2.48 13.36
N ILE A 95 -0.40 2.33 13.22
CA ILE A 95 -1.43 3.17 13.86
C ILE A 95 -2.01 2.47 15.10
N GLU A 96 -1.79 1.16 15.23
CA GLU A 96 -2.26 0.36 16.36
C GLU A 96 -1.28 0.43 17.55
N ASN A 97 -1.84 0.48 18.77
CA ASN A 97 -1.18 0.29 20.07
C ASN A 97 -0.58 -1.13 20.21
N ALA A 98 0.29 -1.54 19.29
CA ALA A 98 1.12 -2.74 19.44
C ALA A 98 2.32 -2.41 20.33
N ILE A 99 2.75 -3.39 21.13
CA ILE A 99 3.79 -3.28 22.15
C ILE A 99 5.00 -2.53 21.59
N ILE A 100 5.27 -1.40 22.25
CA ILE A 100 6.32 -0.43 22.00
C ILE A 100 7.68 -1.13 22.08
N ASP A 101 8.48 -1.05 21.00
CA ASP A 101 9.93 -1.29 21.10
C ASP A 101 10.59 -0.17 21.91
N THR A 102 11.87 -0.27 22.24
CA THR A 102 12.55 0.75 23.08
C THR A 102 12.54 2.18 22.47
N ASN A 103 12.05 2.36 21.24
CA ASN A 103 11.96 3.62 20.51
C ASN A 103 10.51 4.07 20.18
N GLY A 104 9.46 3.34 20.59
CA GLY A 104 8.08 3.83 20.55
C GLY A 104 7.26 3.57 19.29
N GLN A 105 7.80 3.00 18.20
CA GLN A 105 7.10 2.95 16.90
C GLN A 105 7.45 1.69 16.08
N GLU A 106 6.47 0.81 15.81
CA GLU A 106 6.65 -0.30 14.87
C GLU A 106 6.49 0.19 13.42
N GLU A 107 7.59 0.16 12.65
CA GLU A 107 7.56 0.38 11.21
C GLU A 107 7.00 -0.85 10.49
N LYS A 108 6.02 -0.64 9.59
CA LYS A 108 5.43 -1.69 8.76
C LYS A 108 5.75 -1.43 7.28
N LEU A 109 5.86 -2.51 6.52
CA LEU A 109 6.04 -2.49 5.08
C LEU A 109 4.86 -3.19 4.40
N SER A 110 4.21 -2.53 3.45
CA SER A 110 3.19 -3.13 2.60
C SER A 110 3.66 -3.21 1.17
N VAL A 111 3.74 -4.42 0.63
CA VAL A 111 4.06 -4.67 -0.78
C VAL A 111 2.76 -4.96 -1.52
N LEU A 112 2.49 -4.14 -2.54
CA LEU A 112 1.20 -4.05 -3.21
C LEU A 112 1.40 -4.18 -4.71
N GLN A 113 0.50 -4.90 -5.38
CA GLN A 113 0.50 -5.05 -6.83
C GLN A 113 -0.79 -4.46 -7.40
N LEU A 114 -0.67 -3.46 -8.28
CA LEU A 114 -1.82 -2.89 -9.00
C LEU A 114 -2.34 -3.90 -10.03
N PHE A 115 -3.66 -3.90 -10.23
CA PHE A 115 -4.27 -4.63 -11.34
C PHE A 115 -4.20 -3.87 -12.67
N ASP A 116 -4.02 -2.55 -12.62
CA ASP A 116 -3.86 -1.67 -13.78
C ASP A 116 -2.43 -1.73 -14.35
N ASP A 117 -2.18 -0.96 -15.42
CA ASP A 117 -0.90 -0.94 -16.14
C ASP A 117 0.21 -0.11 -15.46
N ARG A 118 1.42 -0.17 -16.04
CA ARG A 118 2.61 0.54 -15.55
C ARG A 118 2.46 2.05 -15.59
N ALA A 119 1.81 2.60 -16.62
CA ALA A 119 1.60 4.04 -16.73
C ALA A 119 0.69 4.53 -15.59
N PHE A 120 -0.28 3.72 -15.21
CA PHE A 120 -1.14 3.97 -14.06
C PHE A 120 -0.40 3.82 -12.72
N LYS A 121 0.49 2.83 -12.57
CA LYS A 121 1.38 2.74 -11.38
C LYS A 121 2.17 4.03 -11.18
N SER A 122 2.82 4.53 -12.23
CA SER A 122 3.63 5.75 -12.13
C SER A 122 2.79 6.97 -11.72
N LYS A 123 1.60 7.14 -12.31
CA LYS A 123 0.65 8.19 -11.91
C LYS A 123 0.21 8.06 -10.45
N TRP A 124 -0.07 6.84 -9.99
CA TRP A 124 -0.47 6.57 -8.62
C TRP A 124 0.66 6.87 -7.62
N VAL A 125 1.87 6.36 -7.85
CA VAL A 125 3.04 6.61 -6.98
C VAL A 125 3.32 8.10 -6.88
N ASN A 126 3.28 8.82 -8.02
CA ASN A 126 3.48 10.27 -8.03
C ASN A 126 2.39 11.02 -7.27
N ALA A 127 1.12 10.62 -7.41
CA ALA A 127 0.02 11.22 -6.67
C ALA A 127 0.16 10.99 -5.15
N LEU A 128 0.47 9.75 -4.75
CA LEU A 128 0.69 9.39 -3.35
C LEU A 128 1.87 10.19 -2.76
N ALA A 129 3.01 10.23 -3.45
CA ALA A 129 4.19 10.98 -3.01
C ALA A 129 3.93 12.48 -2.90
N LYS A 130 3.16 13.05 -3.84
CA LYS A 130 2.78 14.46 -3.81
C LYS A 130 1.96 14.78 -2.55
N GLN A 131 0.92 14.00 -2.28
CA GLN A 131 0.09 14.22 -1.09
C GLN A 131 0.85 13.95 0.21
N THR A 132 1.71 12.93 0.24
CA THR A 132 2.61 12.69 1.39
C THR A 132 3.54 13.89 1.63
N ALA A 133 4.13 14.48 0.59
CA ALA A 133 4.98 15.66 0.71
C ALA A 133 4.21 16.92 1.14
N GLU A 134 2.98 17.11 0.65
CA GLU A 134 2.11 18.23 1.06
C GLU A 134 1.81 18.19 2.56
N VAL A 135 1.60 17.00 3.14
CA VAL A 135 1.29 16.83 4.56
C VAL A 135 2.52 16.88 5.47
N ASN A 136 3.64 16.29 5.04
CA ASN A 136 4.87 16.21 5.86
C ASN A 136 5.80 17.41 5.70
N GLY A 137 5.60 18.21 4.65
CA GLY A 137 6.59 19.16 4.17
C GLY A 137 7.72 18.46 3.41
N GLY A 138 8.22 19.10 2.35
CA GLY A 138 9.30 18.57 1.52
C GLY A 138 8.91 18.45 0.05
N LYS A 139 9.72 17.72 -0.71
CA LYS A 139 9.48 17.48 -2.14
C LYS A 139 8.98 16.04 -2.35
N PRO A 140 8.09 15.77 -3.33
CA PRO A 140 7.58 14.43 -3.59
C PRO A 140 8.69 13.38 -3.80
N GLU A 141 9.78 13.77 -4.46
CA GLU A 141 10.92 12.90 -4.75
C GLU A 141 11.66 12.45 -3.48
N SER A 142 11.56 13.22 -2.39
CA SER A 142 12.15 12.84 -1.10
C SER A 142 11.46 11.64 -0.44
N PHE A 143 10.24 11.31 -0.88
CA PHE A 143 9.48 10.18 -0.37
C PHE A 143 9.52 8.96 -1.28
N VAL A 144 10.03 9.09 -2.51
CA VAL A 144 10.04 8.01 -3.51
C VAL A 144 11.44 7.44 -3.69
N GLN A 145 11.54 6.11 -3.59
CA GLN A 145 12.75 5.36 -3.93
C GLN A 145 12.45 4.40 -5.09
N GLN A 146 13.31 4.38 -6.11
CA GLN A 146 13.30 3.35 -7.13
C GLN A 146 13.95 2.09 -6.55
N MET A 147 13.32 0.93 -6.73
CA MET A 147 13.76 -0.33 -6.12
C MET A 147 13.78 -1.45 -7.16
N GLU A 148 14.85 -2.22 -7.17
CA GLU A 148 14.86 -3.51 -7.86
C GLU A 148 14.08 -4.57 -7.06
N PRO A 149 13.45 -5.57 -7.71
CA PRO A 149 12.82 -6.68 -7.00
C PRO A 149 13.77 -7.39 -6.02
N SER A 150 15.04 -7.55 -6.39
CA SER A 150 16.07 -8.19 -5.57
C SER A 150 16.40 -7.40 -4.30
N GLU A 151 16.41 -6.07 -4.37
CA GLU A 151 16.61 -5.18 -3.22
C GLU A 151 15.41 -5.28 -2.27
N LEU A 152 14.19 -5.23 -2.81
CA LEU A 152 12.96 -5.42 -2.02
C LEU A 152 12.92 -6.79 -1.32
N ALA A 153 13.51 -7.83 -1.93
CA ALA A 153 13.55 -9.17 -1.35
C ALA A 153 14.26 -9.20 0.01
N SER A 154 15.21 -8.28 0.25
CA SER A 154 15.92 -8.19 1.54
C SER A 154 15.03 -7.70 2.70
N HIS A 155 13.91 -7.04 2.38
CA HIS A 155 12.97 -6.48 3.36
C HIS A 155 11.77 -7.38 3.65
N VAL A 156 11.67 -8.55 3.02
CA VAL A 156 10.54 -9.47 3.21
C VAL A 156 10.99 -10.80 3.82
N LYS A 157 10.08 -11.49 4.51
CA LYS A 157 10.38 -12.78 5.17
C LYS A 157 10.87 -13.79 4.14
N LYS A 158 12.07 -14.35 4.35
CA LYS A 158 12.71 -15.33 3.43
C LYS A 158 11.87 -16.57 3.14
N SER A 159 11.02 -16.99 4.09
CA SER A 159 10.09 -18.12 3.93
C SER A 159 8.84 -17.80 3.11
N SER A 160 8.57 -16.52 2.82
CA SER A 160 7.34 -16.08 2.15
C SER A 160 7.32 -16.42 0.65
N LYS A 161 6.12 -16.58 0.09
CA LYS A 161 5.93 -16.71 -1.37
C LYS A 161 6.43 -15.47 -2.12
N LEU A 162 6.27 -14.29 -1.52
CA LEU A 162 6.76 -13.03 -2.08
C LEU A 162 8.28 -13.02 -2.22
N PHE A 163 9.02 -13.48 -1.21
CA PHE A 163 10.49 -13.56 -1.30
C PHE A 163 10.94 -14.39 -2.52
N LYS A 164 10.31 -15.55 -2.74
CA LYS A 164 10.58 -16.41 -3.89
C LYS A 164 10.23 -15.71 -5.22
N LYS A 165 9.13 -14.97 -5.26
CA LYS A 165 8.71 -14.18 -6.43
C LYS A 165 9.71 -13.07 -6.77
N LEU A 166 10.18 -12.33 -5.77
CA LEU A 166 11.08 -11.18 -5.93
C LEU A 166 12.50 -11.57 -6.36
N ARG A 167 12.98 -12.75 -5.97
CA ARG A 167 14.30 -13.27 -6.38
C ARG A 167 14.32 -13.80 -7.82
N GLY A 168 13.16 -14.00 -8.44
CA GLY A 168 13.03 -14.71 -9.71
C GLY A 168 13.42 -16.19 -9.59
N LYS A 169 13.13 -16.97 -10.64
CA LYS A 169 13.77 -18.29 -10.78
C LYS A 169 15.22 -18.04 -11.16
N THR A 170 16.17 -18.31 -10.27
CA THR A 170 17.54 -18.53 -10.71
C THR A 170 17.47 -19.68 -11.70
N LYS A 171 17.69 -19.42 -13.00
CA LYS A 171 17.94 -20.51 -13.94
C LYS A 171 19.19 -21.21 -13.41
N ALA A 172 19.04 -22.46 -12.99
CA ALA A 172 20.19 -23.34 -12.85
C ALA A 172 20.72 -23.51 -14.28
N GLU A 173 21.91 -22.94 -14.55
CA GLU A 173 22.72 -23.32 -15.71
C GLU A 173 23.26 -24.74 -15.53
#